data_AF-A0A8T4BW10-F1
#
_entry.id   AF-A0A8T4BW10-F1
#
_cell.length_a   1.000
_cell.length_b   1.000
_cell.length_c   1.000
_cell.angle_alpha   90.00
_cell.angle_beta   90.00
_cell.angle_gamma   90.00
#
_symmetry.space_group_name_H-M   'P 1'
#
loop_
_entity.id
_entity.type
_entity.pdbx_description
1 polymer ?
#
loop_
_entity_poly.entity_id
_entity_poly.type
_entity_poly.pdbx_seq_one_letter_code
_entity_poly.pdbx_strand_id
1 'polypeptide(L)'
;MLNQIKILIILVVIFLNIGCSENKFTDIPDCERIKDESKRDNCFAGLVQNTTPNNTKLNIDVCSRIVDTEIRDLCFFKVAKDGWRFMSYDTLDELCNSISNEPLKNSCHDIEHRPHLQKFR
;
A
#
# COMPACT_ATOMS: atom_id res chain seq x y z
N MET A 1 -20.88 -4.11 -10.87
CA MET A 1 -21.32 -3.35 -9.67
C MET A 1 -21.00 -4.04 -8.35
N LEU A 2 -21.07 -5.38 -8.23
CA LEU A 2 -20.71 -6.12 -7.01
C LEU A 2 -19.25 -5.90 -6.52
N ASN A 3 -18.27 -5.81 -7.42
CA ASN A 3 -16.87 -5.59 -7.03
C ASN A 3 -16.61 -4.19 -6.42
N GLN A 4 -17.32 -3.16 -6.89
CA GLN A 4 -17.21 -1.81 -6.35
C GLN A 4 -17.80 -1.74 -4.93
N ILE A 5 -18.88 -2.49 -4.68
CA ILE A 5 -19.51 -2.60 -3.36
C ILE A 5 -18.58 -3.35 -2.39
N LYS A 6 -17.88 -4.41 -2.84
CA LYS A 6 -16.88 -5.12 -2.02
C LYS A 6 -15.70 -4.21 -1.66
N ILE A 7 -15.16 -3.46 -2.63
CA ILE A 7 -14.08 -2.50 -2.39
C ILE A 7 -14.53 -1.42 -1.40
N LEU A 8 -15.74 -0.90 -1.55
CA LEU A 8 -16.28 0.11 -0.63
C LEU A 8 -16.49 -0.45 0.78
N ILE A 9 -16.98 -1.68 0.91
CA ILE A 9 -17.13 -2.36 2.20
C ILE A 9 -15.76 -2.60 2.85
N ILE A 10 -14.74 -3.00 2.08
CA ILE A 10 -13.38 -3.22 2.61
C ILE A 10 -12.73 -1.90 3.01
N LEU A 11 -12.89 -0.84 2.23
CA LEU A 11 -12.47 0.51 2.63
C LEU A 11 -13.18 0.94 3.92
N VAL A 12 -14.49 0.71 4.03
CA VAL A 12 -15.27 1.00 5.24
C VAL A 12 -14.84 0.11 6.42
N VAL A 13 -14.48 -1.16 6.21
CA VAL A 13 -13.93 -2.05 7.24
C VAL A 13 -12.54 -1.58 7.65
N ILE A 14 -11.70 -1.09 6.74
CA ILE A 14 -10.42 -0.45 7.06
C ILE A 14 -10.66 0.82 7.90
N PHE A 15 -11.64 1.65 7.54
CA PHE A 15 -11.98 2.87 8.28
C PHE A 15 -12.72 2.61 9.61
N LEU A 16 -13.49 1.53 9.74
CA LEU A 16 -14.25 1.18 10.95
C LEU A 16 -13.43 0.30 11.93
N ASN A 17 -12.43 -0.43 11.44
CA ASN A 17 -11.43 -1.10 12.30
C ASN A 17 -10.33 -0.14 12.80
N ILE A 18 -10.45 1.16 12.55
CA ILE A 18 -9.75 2.23 13.29
C ILE A 18 -10.15 2.22 14.79
N GLY A 19 -11.07 1.33 15.20
CA GLY A 19 -11.25 0.89 16.59
C GLY A 19 -10.09 0.06 17.18
N CYS A 20 -8.90 0.02 16.57
CA CYS A 20 -7.70 -0.52 17.22
C CYS A 20 -7.03 0.54 18.11
N SER A 21 -7.58 0.65 19.32
CA SER A 21 -6.90 0.85 20.63
C SER A 21 -5.41 1.22 20.58
N GLU A 22 -5.09 2.40 21.16
CA GLU A 22 -3.83 2.93 21.73
C GLU A 22 -2.53 2.08 21.76
N ASN A 23 -2.18 1.37 20.69
CA ASN A 23 -0.85 0.81 20.50
C ASN A 23 -0.28 1.45 19.25
N LYS A 24 0.43 2.54 19.48
CA LYS A 24 1.26 3.23 18.50
C LYS A 24 2.41 2.27 18.12
N PHE A 25 2.16 1.33 17.22
CA PHE A 25 3.23 0.55 16.59
C PHE A 25 4.09 1.54 15.81
N THR A 26 5.29 1.80 16.31
CA THR A 26 6.15 2.88 15.80
C THR A 26 7.17 2.40 14.77
N ASP A 27 7.41 1.09 14.69
CA ASP A 27 8.48 0.55 13.85
C ASP A 27 8.24 -0.91 13.44
N ILE A 28 8.99 -1.39 12.45
CA ILE A 28 8.93 -2.74 11.87
C ILE A 28 9.02 -3.85 12.93
N PRO A 29 9.95 -3.81 13.92
CA PRO A 29 10.06 -4.87 14.91
C PRO A 29 8.82 -5.01 15.81
N ASP A 30 8.05 -3.93 16.00
CA ASP A 30 6.84 -4.00 16.80
C ASP A 30 5.74 -4.76 16.07
N CYS A 31 5.62 -4.57 14.75
CA CYS A 31 4.71 -5.35 13.91
C CYS A 31 5.13 -6.82 13.84
N GLU A 32 6.43 -7.13 13.72
CA GLU A 32 6.95 -8.52 13.65
C GLU A 32 6.59 -9.36 14.89
N ARG A 33 6.44 -8.74 16.06
CA ARG A 33 6.07 -9.44 17.31
C ARG A 33 4.59 -9.82 17.36
N ILE A 34 3.75 -9.28 16.48
CA ILE A 34 2.32 -9.58 16.45
C ILE A 34 2.12 -11.01 15.90
N LYS A 35 1.58 -11.88 16.76
CA LYS A 35 1.32 -13.29 16.41
C LYS A 35 0.12 -13.47 15.48
N ASP A 36 -0.88 -12.62 15.62
CA ASP A 36 -2.06 -12.62 14.77
C ASP A 36 -1.71 -12.02 13.40
N GLU A 37 -1.83 -12.82 12.34
CA GLU A 37 -1.36 -12.44 11.01
C GLU A 37 -2.16 -11.26 10.45
N SER A 38 -3.47 -11.25 10.63
CA SER A 38 -4.32 -10.15 10.16
C SER A 38 -3.94 -8.84 10.85
N LYS A 39 -3.68 -8.87 12.16
CA LYS A 39 -3.22 -7.67 12.90
C LYS A 39 -1.81 -7.26 12.49
N ARG A 40 -0.91 -8.22 12.23
CA ARG A 40 0.46 -7.96 11.78
C ARG A 40 0.49 -7.29 10.40
N ASP A 41 -0.30 -7.82 9.47
CA ASP A 41 -0.41 -7.30 8.11
C ASP A 41 -0.98 -5.88 8.10
N ASN A 42 -2.03 -5.64 8.88
CA ASN A 42 -2.57 -4.30 9.08
C ASN A 42 -1.57 -3.34 9.74
N CYS A 43 -0.72 -3.84 10.66
CA CYS A 43 0.35 -3.05 11.28
C CYS A 43 1.36 -2.58 10.23
N PHE A 44 1.87 -3.48 9.39
CA PHE A 44 2.79 -3.14 8.30
C PHE A 44 2.15 -2.17 7.29
N ALA A 45 0.90 -2.40 6.90
CA ALA A 45 0.17 -1.48 6.03
C ALA A 45 0.03 -0.09 6.67
N GLY A 46 -0.19 -0.02 7.98
CA GLY A 46 -0.24 1.22 8.76
C GLY A 46 1.10 1.96 8.80
N LEU A 47 2.23 1.25 8.90
CA LEU A 47 3.56 1.87 8.84
C LEU A 47 3.78 2.60 7.51
N VAL A 48 3.42 1.97 6.39
CA VAL A 48 3.55 2.59 5.06
C VAL A 48 2.64 3.81 4.90
N GLN A 49 1.41 3.75 5.42
CA GLN A 49 0.48 4.89 5.38
C GLN A 49 1.02 6.12 6.14
N ASN A 50 1.80 5.89 7.20
CA ASN A 50 2.33 6.95 8.06
C ASN A 50 3.75 7.41 7.67
N THR A 51 4.37 6.76 6.67
CA THR A 51 5.75 7.06 6.25
C THR A 51 5.79 8.08 5.10
N THR A 52 6.89 8.82 4.98
CA THR A 52 7.07 9.81 3.91
C THR A 52 7.19 9.12 2.53
N PRO A 53 6.56 9.67 1.47
CA PRO A 53 6.60 9.10 0.12
C PRO A 53 7.98 8.96 -0.53
N ASN A 54 9.00 9.67 -0.04
CA ASN A 54 10.36 9.61 -0.59
C ASN A 54 11.16 8.39 -0.12
N ASN A 55 10.67 7.64 0.88
CA ASN A 55 11.32 6.43 1.37
C ASN A 55 10.75 5.17 0.71
N THR A 56 10.69 5.21 -0.63
CA THR A 56 10.01 4.19 -1.44
C THR A 56 10.59 2.79 -1.24
N LYS A 57 11.92 2.67 -1.16
CA LYS A 57 12.57 1.39 -0.90
C LYS A 57 12.12 0.75 0.42
N LEU A 58 12.15 1.52 1.52
CA LEU A 58 11.67 1.01 2.82
C LEU A 58 10.20 0.62 2.74
N ASN A 59 9.37 1.45 2.09
CA ASN A 59 7.95 1.17 1.99
C ASN A 59 7.67 -0.10 1.17
N ILE A 60 8.41 -0.37 0.10
CA ILE A 60 8.35 -1.63 -0.67
C ILE A 60 8.74 -2.81 0.22
N ASP A 61 9.85 -2.69 0.96
CA ASP A 61 10.32 -3.71 1.90
C ASP A 61 9.33 -4.00 3.03
N VAL A 62 8.57 -2.98 3.47
CA VAL A 62 7.50 -3.16 4.46
C VAL A 62 6.30 -3.87 3.85
N CYS A 63 5.85 -3.45 2.66
CA CYS A 63 4.73 -4.10 1.98
C CYS A 63 5.01 -5.58 1.66
N SER A 64 6.25 -5.93 1.31
CA SER A 64 6.62 -7.33 0.98
C SER A 64 6.52 -8.30 2.16
N ARG A 65 6.49 -7.78 3.40
CA ARG A 65 6.30 -8.58 4.63
C ARG A 65 4.84 -8.93 4.91
N ILE A 66 3.91 -8.33 4.18
CA ILE A 66 2.48 -8.56 4.32
C ILE A 66 2.12 -9.89 3.63
N VAL A 67 1.53 -10.79 4.40
CA VAL A 67 1.19 -12.14 3.92
C VAL A 67 -0.10 -12.12 3.13
N ASP A 68 -1.12 -11.45 3.66
CA ASP A 68 -2.40 -11.27 2.98
C ASP A 68 -2.19 -10.53 1.65
N THR A 69 -2.59 -11.19 0.56
CA THR A 69 -2.30 -10.68 -0.79
C THR A 69 -3.12 -9.44 -1.11
N GLU A 70 -4.34 -9.31 -0.60
CA GLU A 70 -5.16 -8.13 -0.85
C GLU A 70 -4.60 -6.91 -0.12
N ILE A 71 -4.20 -7.06 1.15
CA ILE A 71 -3.55 -5.98 1.91
C ILE A 71 -2.20 -5.62 1.28
N ARG A 72 -1.41 -6.61 0.84
CA ARG A 72 -0.11 -6.38 0.18
C ARG A 72 -0.26 -5.62 -1.13
N ASP A 73 -1.21 -6.03 -1.97
CA ASP A 73 -1.50 -5.39 -3.25
C ASP A 73 -1.90 -3.91 -3.06
N LEU A 74 -2.77 -3.63 -2.08
CA LEU A 74 -3.15 -2.27 -1.71
C LEU A 74 -1.95 -1.47 -1.19
N CYS A 75 -1.07 -2.10 -0.42
CA CYS A 75 0.15 -1.48 0.09
C CYS A 75 1.08 -1.08 -1.08
N PHE A 76 1.39 -2.00 -1.99
CA PHE A 76 2.21 -1.69 -3.17
C PHE A 76 1.60 -0.60 -4.05
N PHE A 77 0.29 -0.65 -4.30
CA PHE A 77 -0.39 0.41 -5.04
C PHE A 77 -0.27 1.78 -4.36
N LYS A 78 -0.35 1.83 -3.03
CA LYS A 78 -0.16 3.09 -2.27
C LYS A 78 1.26 3.62 -2.45
N VAL A 79 2.28 2.75 -2.35
CA VAL A 79 3.68 3.14 -2.54
C VAL A 79 3.92 3.68 -3.94
N ALA A 80 3.38 3.01 -4.97
CA ALA A 80 3.42 3.49 -6.36
C ALA A 80 2.77 4.87 -6.47
N LYS A 81 1.54 5.02 -5.99
CA LYS A 81 0.74 6.24 -6.12
C LYS A 81 1.37 7.45 -5.42
N ASP A 82 1.97 7.26 -4.26
CA ASP A 82 2.57 8.33 -3.49
C ASP A 82 4.01 8.62 -3.91
N GLY A 83 4.75 7.56 -4.23
CA GLY A 83 6.21 7.56 -4.39
C GLY A 83 6.70 7.68 -5.81
N TRP A 84 5.83 7.62 -6.83
CA TRP A 84 6.24 7.59 -8.25
C TRP A 84 7.23 8.69 -8.65
N ARG A 85 7.15 9.89 -8.06
CA ARG A 85 8.10 11.00 -8.33
C ARG A 85 9.52 10.76 -7.83
N PHE A 86 9.69 9.80 -6.94
CA PHE A 86 10.96 9.46 -6.28
C PHE A 86 11.51 8.11 -6.75
N MET A 87 10.84 7.43 -7.68
CA MET A 87 11.26 6.16 -8.26
C MET A 87 11.66 6.31 -9.72
N SER A 88 12.49 5.40 -10.22
CA SER A 88 12.67 5.24 -11.65
C SER A 88 11.42 4.59 -12.25
N TYR A 89 11.27 4.71 -13.57
CA TYR A 89 10.28 3.98 -14.35
C TYR A 89 10.35 2.47 -14.05
N ASP A 90 11.54 1.87 -14.14
CA ASP A 90 11.73 0.43 -13.94
C ASP A 90 11.28 -0.04 -12.54
N THR A 91 11.58 0.73 -11.48
CA THR A 91 11.13 0.39 -10.13
C THR A 91 9.61 0.50 -10.00
N LEU A 92 8.99 1.51 -10.63
CA LEU A 92 7.53 1.64 -10.63
C LEU A 92 6.87 0.48 -11.39
N ASP A 93 7.42 0.11 -12.55
CA ASP A 93 6.92 -1.00 -13.36
C ASP A 93 7.01 -2.34 -12.61
N GLU A 94 8.16 -2.65 -12.02
CA GLU A 94 8.36 -3.85 -11.18
C GLU A 94 7.39 -3.89 -9.99
N LEU A 95 7.19 -2.75 -9.34
CA LEU A 95 6.25 -2.64 -8.22
C LEU A 95 4.81 -2.89 -8.66
N CYS A 96 4.38 -2.29 -9.77
CA CYS A 96 3.05 -2.51 -10.33
C CYS A 96 2.87 -3.97 -10.77
N ASN A 97 3.89 -4.60 -11.34
CA ASN A 97 3.88 -6.01 -11.73
C ASN A 97 3.82 -6.97 -10.53
N SER A 98 4.22 -6.51 -9.34
CA SER A 98 4.12 -7.27 -8.09
C SER A 98 2.70 -7.32 -7.51
N ILE A 99 1.78 -6.48 -8.01
CA ILE A 99 0.36 -6.49 -7.62
C ILE A 99 -0.35 -7.66 -8.29
N SER A 100 -1.03 -8.51 -7.53
CA SER A 100 -1.74 -9.68 -8.10
C SER A 100 -3.13 -9.33 -8.63
N ASN A 101 -3.78 -8.32 -8.04
CA ASN A 101 -5.09 -7.82 -8.45
C ASN A 101 -4.98 -7.04 -9.78
N GLU A 102 -5.45 -7.65 -10.88
CA GLU A 102 -5.36 -7.06 -12.22
C GLU A 102 -5.97 -5.64 -12.37
N PRO A 103 -7.19 -5.35 -11.87
CA PRO A 103 -7.70 -3.98 -11.87
C PRO A 103 -6.79 -2.96 -11.17
N LEU A 104 -6.19 -3.35 -10.04
CA LEU A 104 -5.30 -2.50 -9.27
C LEU A 104 -3.93 -2.34 -9.97
N LYS A 105 -3.39 -3.41 -10.54
CA LYS A 105 -2.17 -3.38 -11.38
C LYS A 105 -2.32 -2.44 -12.56
N ASN A 106 -3.42 -2.53 -13.29
CA ASN A 106 -3.69 -1.63 -14.42
C ASN A 106 -3.76 -0.17 -13.95
N SER A 107 -4.46 0.08 -12.83
CA SER A 107 -4.53 1.40 -12.22
C SER A 107 -3.16 1.92 -11.74
N CYS A 108 -2.24 1.02 -11.38
CA CYS A 108 -0.87 1.34 -10.99
C CYS A 108 -0.06 1.84 -12.19
N HIS A 109 -0.13 1.12 -13.32
CA HIS A 109 0.51 1.53 -14.58
C HIS A 109 -0.03 2.84 -15.14
N ASP A 110 -1.29 3.18 -14.84
CA ASP A 110 -1.90 4.46 -15.22
C ASP A 110 -1.39 5.67 -14.40
N ILE A 111 -0.61 5.46 -13.33
CA ILE A 111 -0.11 6.57 -12.47
C ILE A 111 0.72 7.56 -13.27
N GLU A 112 1.52 7.09 -14.24
CA GLU A 112 2.38 7.92 -15.08
C GLU A 112 1.60 8.83 -16.04
N HIS A 113 0.39 8.43 -16.41
CA HIS A 113 -0.42 9.11 -17.42
C HIS A 113 -1.27 10.25 -16.85
N ARG A 114 -1.13 10.61 -15.57
CA ARG A 114 -1.92 11.71 -14.98
C ARG A 114 -1.46 13.07 -15.52
N PRO A 115 -2.30 13.77 -16.32
CA PRO A 115 -1.93 15.00 -17.01
C PRO A 115 -1.54 16.16 -16.08
N HIS A 116 -2.08 16.17 -14.85
CA HIS A 116 -1.83 17.22 -13.88
C HIS A 116 -0.40 17.20 -13.29
N LEU A 117 0.38 16.15 -13.56
CA LEU A 117 1.70 15.94 -12.96
C LEU A 117 2.86 16.09 -13.95
N GLN A 118 2.58 16.21 -15.26
CA GLN A 118 3.56 16.47 -16.32
C GLN A 118 4.06 17.93 -16.34
N LYS A 119 3.45 18.84 -15.56
CA LYS A 119 3.77 20.27 -15.53
C LYS A 119 5.03 20.64 -14.72
N PHE A 120 5.74 19.65 -14.17
CA PHE A 120 6.91 19.83 -13.31
C PHE A 120 8.16 19.13 -13.85
N ARG A 121 8.18 18.75 -15.13
CA ARG A 121 9.35 18.18 -15.79
C ARG A 121 10.03 19.23 -16.66
#